data_AF-A0A2R6LGH3-F1
#
_entry.id   AF-A0A2R6LGH3-F1
#
_cell.length_a   1.000
_cell.length_b   1.000
_cell.length_c   1.000
_cell.angle_alpha   90.00
_cell.angle_beta   90.00
_cell.angle_gamma   90.00
#
_symmetry.space_group_name_H-M   'P 1'
#
loop_
_entity.id
_entity.type
_entity.pdbx_description
1 polymer ?
#
loop_
_entity_poly.entity_id
_entity_poly.type
_entity_poly.pdbx_seq_one_letter_code
_entity_poly.pdbx_strand_id
1 'polypeptide(L)' 'MAPVEDRTSEREAYEVLGVAPGSNEATVREAYRDRVKETHPDTEDGDEEAFKRVVAAHERLDGD' A
#
# COMPACT_ATOMS: atom_id res chain seq x y z
N MET A 1 -3.72 28.21 4.72
CA MET A 1 -4.20 26.82 4.83
C MET A 1 -3.65 26.09 3.62
N ALA A 2 -2.69 25.19 3.83
CA ALA A 2 -1.91 24.53 2.78
C ALA A 2 -2.78 23.64 1.87
N PRO A 3 -2.42 23.46 0.58
CA PRO A 3 -3.24 22.78 -0.41
C PRO A 3 -3.56 21.34 0.00
N VAL A 4 -4.79 20.90 -0.27
CA VAL A 4 -5.35 19.58 0.11
C VAL A 4 -5.31 18.57 -1.05
N GLU A 5 -4.63 18.88 -2.16
CA GLU A 5 -4.83 18.14 -3.40
C GLU A 5 -4.05 16.81 -3.48
N ASP A 6 -2.99 16.61 -2.68
CA ASP A 6 -2.18 15.37 -2.76
C ASP A 6 -2.60 14.26 -1.77
N ARG A 7 -3.11 14.66 -0.60
CA ARG A 7 -3.43 13.77 0.53
C ARG A 7 -4.48 12.69 0.26
N THR A 8 -5.22 12.78 -0.85
CA THR A 8 -6.24 11.77 -1.18
C THR A 8 -5.59 10.54 -1.81
N SER A 9 -4.56 10.71 -2.63
CA SER A 9 -3.89 9.59 -3.32
C SER A 9 -3.03 8.76 -2.37
N GLU A 10 -2.29 9.41 -1.48
CA GLU A 10 -1.45 8.72 -0.50
C GLU A 10 -2.32 7.95 0.51
N ARG A 11 -3.40 8.57 1.01
CA ARG A 11 -4.31 7.91 1.95
C ARG A 11 -4.97 6.66 1.39
N GLU A 12 -5.42 6.70 0.14
CA GLU A 12 -5.98 5.50 -0.49
C GLU A 12 -4.92 4.41 -0.66
N ALA A 13 -3.68 4.78 -1.02
CA ALA A 13 -2.59 3.82 -1.09
C ALA A 13 -2.29 3.21 0.29
N TYR A 14 -2.25 4.03 1.34
CA TYR A 14 -2.07 3.58 2.72
C TYR A 14 -3.21 2.66 3.18
N GLU A 15 -4.46 2.95 2.81
CA GLU A 15 -5.62 2.10 3.12
C GLU A 15 -5.57 0.75 2.40
N VAL A 16 -5.14 0.72 1.13
CA VAL A 16 -4.91 -0.51 0.34
C VAL A 16 -3.80 -1.38 0.96
N LEU A 17 -2.75 -0.73 1.48
CA LEU A 17 -1.63 -1.37 2.18
C LEU A 17 -1.95 -1.75 3.64
N GLY A 18 -3.05 -1.26 4.20
CA GLY A 18 -3.41 -1.47 5.60
C GLY A 18 -2.53 -0.71 6.60
N VAL A 19 -1.91 0.39 6.18
CA VAL A 19 -1.01 1.22 7.01
C VAL A 19 -1.64 2.57 7.36
N ALA A 20 -1.10 3.21 8.40
CA ALA A 20 -1.59 4.52 8.82
C ALA A 20 -1.23 5.61 7.80
N PRO A 21 -2.12 6.58 7.58
CA PRO A 21 -1.83 7.69 6.68
C PRO A 21 -0.70 8.56 7.25
N GLY A 22 0.37 8.72 6.47
CA GLY A 22 1.61 9.38 6.91
C GLY A 22 2.66 8.42 7.48
N SER A 23 2.48 7.10 7.30
CA SER A 23 3.51 6.11 7.61
C SER A 23 4.72 6.27 6.69
N ASN A 24 5.92 6.17 7.29
CA ASN A 24 7.19 6.22 6.57
C ASN A 24 7.33 5.02 5.62
N GLU A 25 8.15 5.15 4.58
CA GLU A 25 8.44 4.08 3.61
C GLU A 25 8.87 2.75 4.28
N ALA A 26 9.57 2.81 5.41
CA ALA A 26 9.94 1.63 6.19
C ALA A 26 8.71 0.85 6.71
N THR A 27 7.70 1.56 7.20
CA THR A 27 6.42 0.96 7.63
C THR A 27 5.63 0.47 6.43
N VAL A 28 5.62 1.21 5.32
CA VAL A 28 4.98 0.79 4.07
C VAL A 28 5.58 -0.51 3.55
N ARG A 29 6.91 -0.64 3.55
CA ARG A 29 7.62 -1.85 3.13
C ARG A 29 7.37 -3.04 4.03
N GLU A 30 7.26 -2.83 5.34
CA GLU A 30 6.96 -3.89 6.30
C GLU A 30 5.54 -4.42 6.09
N ALA A 31 4.55 -3.53 6.06
CA ALA A 31 3.17 -3.91 5.82
C ALA A 31 2.95 -4.50 4.42
N TYR A 32 3.63 -3.96 3.39
CA TYR A 32 3.64 -4.54 2.06
C TYR A 32 4.08 -5.99 2.10
N ARG A 33 5.16 -6.33 2.82
CA ARG A 33 5.63 -7.72 2.93
C ARG A 33 4.64 -8.64 3.64
N ASP A 34 3.99 -8.16 4.69
CA ASP A 34 2.95 -8.91 5.39
C ASP A 34 1.73 -9.13 4.47
N ARG A 35 1.24 -8.05 3.86
CA ARG A 35 0.11 -8.07 2.92
C ARG A 35 0.38 -8.98 1.73
N VAL A 36 1.58 -8.89 1.15
CA VAL A 36 2.03 -9.75 0.05
C VAL A 36 2.00 -11.22 0.44
N LYS A 37 2.44 -11.57 1.65
CA LYS A 37 2.39 -12.96 2.12
C LYS A 37 0.95 -13.44 2.30
N GLU A 38 0.05 -12.56 2.74
CA GLU A 38 -1.37 -12.89 2.87
C GLU A 38 -2.05 -13.05 1.51
N THR A 39 -1.85 -12.10 0.59
CA THR A 39 -2.47 -12.07 -0.74
C THR A 39 -1.69 -12.85 -1.80
N HIS A 40 -0.63 -13.58 -1.42
CA HIS A 40 0.23 -14.26 -2.39
C HIS A 40 -0.57 -15.33 -3.14
N PRO A 41 -0.51 -15.45 -4.47
CA PRO A 41 -1.22 -16.49 -5.23
C PRO A 41 -0.80 -17.95 -4.90
N ASP A 42 0.14 -18.16 -3.97
CA ASP A 42 0.52 -19.50 -3.45
C ASP A 42 -0.26 -19.85 -2.18
N THR A 43 -0.93 -18.88 -1.56
CA THR A 43 -1.84 -19.16 -0.44
C THR A 43 -3.19 -19.61 -1.00
N GLU A 44 -3.92 -20.40 -0.22
CA GLU A 44 -5.25 -20.90 -0.60
C GLU A 44 -6.26 -19.75 -0.82
N ASP A 45 -5.99 -18.56 -0.24
CA ASP A 45 -6.74 -17.31 -0.36
C ASP A 45 -5.99 -16.23 -1.17
N GLY A 46 -5.04 -16.65 -2.00
CA GLY A 46 -4.16 -15.78 -2.77
C GLY A 46 -4.83 -15.12 -3.98
N ASP A 47 -4.68 -13.80 -4.11
CA ASP A 47 -5.27 -13.01 -5.19
C ASP A 47 -4.19 -12.17 -5.89
N GLU A 48 -3.86 -12.52 -7.14
CA GLU A 48 -2.87 -11.77 -7.93
C GLU A 48 -3.31 -10.31 -8.16
N GLU A 49 -4.62 -10.07 -8.30
CA GLU A 49 -5.17 -8.72 -8.43
C GLU A 49 -4.97 -7.90 -7.15
N ALA A 50 -5.18 -8.52 -5.98
CA ALA A 50 -4.92 -7.88 -4.69
C ALA A 50 -3.43 -7.58 -4.52
N PHE A 51 -2.55 -8.54 -4.87
CA PHE A 51 -1.10 -8.35 -4.85
C PHE A 51 -0.67 -7.16 -5.73
N LYS A 52 -1.13 -7.10 -6.99
CA LYS A 52 -0.83 -5.98 -7.90
C LYS A 52 -1.31 -4.65 -7.34
N ARG A 53 -2.47 -4.62 -6.66
CA ARG A 53 -3.00 -3.40 -6.04
C ARG A 53 -2.10 -2.89 -4.92
N VAL A 54 -1.58 -3.81 -4.11
CA VAL A 54 -0.66 -3.52 -2.99
C VAL A 54 0.68 -3.02 -3.52
N VAL A 55 1.21 -3.62 -4.59
CA VAL A 55 2.44 -3.15 -5.28
C VAL A 55 2.24 -1.75 -5.83
N ALA A 56 1.16 -1.54 -6.60
CA ALA A 56 0.88 -0.25 -7.22
C ALA A 56 0.65 0.86 -6.19
N ALA A 57 0.05 0.54 -5.04
CA ALA A 57 -0.11 1.47 -3.92
C ALA A 57 1.25 1.83 -3.31
N HIS A 58 2.15 0.86 -3.11
CA HIS A 58 3.50 1.14 -2.61
C HIS A 58 4.29 2.01 -3.59
N GLU A 59 4.31 1.70 -4.89
CA GLU A 59 5.05 2.48 -5.89
C GLU A 59 4.57 3.93 -5.95
N ARG A 60 3.28 4.16 -5.68
CA ARG A 60 2.69 5.50 -5.64
C ARG A 60 3.08 6.32 -4.41
N LEU A 61 3.51 5.67 -3.33
CA LEU A 61 3.96 6.28 -2.08
C LEU A 61 5.48 6.49 -2.00
N ASP A 62 6.26 5.72 -2.77
CA ASP A 62 7.74 5.78 -2.81
C ASP A 62 8.24 6.83 -3.83
N GLY A 63 7.35 7.45 -4.60
CA GLY A 63 7.66 8.22 -5.81
C GLY A 63 7.56 9.75 -5.76
N ASP A 64 7.41 10.41 -4.60
CA ASP A 64 7.41 11.89 -4.46
C ASP A 64 8.66 12.43 -3.73
#